data_AF-A0A257W6W4-F1
#
_entry.id   AF-A0A257W6W4-F1
#
_cell.length_a   1.000
_cell.length_b   1.000
_cell.length_c   1.000
_cell.angle_alpha   90.00
_cell.angle_beta   90.00
_cell.angle_gamma   90.00
#
_symmetry.space_group_name_H-M   'P 1'
#
loop_
_entity.id
_entity.type
_entity.pdbx_description
1 polymer ?
#
loop_
_entity_poly.entity_id
_entity_poly.type
_entity_poly.pdbx_seq_one_letter_code
_entity_poly.pdbx_strand_id
1 'polypeptide(L)'
;MKKFFLGMAFSLITLAGVWGQAPRYTATSDGVIVYPDLSMSGSIGIIRIQWVNDQIVRVTAAPGVVLGTGQSEVVTMTPAPTEFQLVQAENQVELIGKELRVKIHLGSGAVTFLNKAGETILAEKRNQGRIAVPVMEEGKPLYKLTQYFSSEPNEFYFGLGQHQDDVWNYKGRKTIFFQNNTEVAVPFLLSSKNYGVLWDNYSYGEAGDVRPLRPLSALQLESKHGEAGWLTASYYNDKNEPGQLLFEKAESEIDYPYLNDLLRKMPKEFKPATGKIVWEGKISAGQTGPYQFRFTYGGYFKAFVDGKLIFDKWRQAWNPGTALFDLIMEKG
;
A
#
# COMPACT_ATOMS: atom_id res chain seq x y z
N MET A 1 92.45 -13.41 12.07
CA MET A 1 91.39 -12.40 11.87
C MET A 1 90.06 -12.99 12.34
N LYS A 2 89.54 -12.52 13.49
CA LYS A 2 88.25 -12.97 14.06
C LYS A 2 87.12 -12.25 13.32
N LYS A 3 86.21 -12.99 12.69
CA LYS A 3 85.00 -12.43 12.05
C LYS A 3 83.88 -12.38 13.09
N PHE A 4 83.37 -11.18 13.37
CA PHE A 4 82.15 -10.96 14.14
C PHE A 4 80.94 -11.01 13.19
N PHE A 5 79.95 -11.84 13.51
CA PHE A 5 78.62 -11.80 12.87
C PHE A 5 77.70 -10.94 13.73
N LEU A 6 77.19 -9.85 13.16
CA LEU A 6 76.18 -8.99 13.76
C LEU A 6 74.80 -9.55 13.38
N GLY A 7 74.16 -10.28 14.29
CA GLY A 7 72.78 -10.73 14.13
C GLY A 7 71.82 -9.60 14.47
N MET A 8 71.17 -9.02 13.48
CA MET A 8 70.15 -7.99 13.66
C MET A 8 68.78 -8.67 13.73
N ALA A 9 68.18 -8.73 14.92
CA ALA A 9 66.85 -9.28 15.12
C ALA A 9 65.80 -8.23 14.75
N PHE A 10 65.08 -8.45 13.65
CA PHE A 10 63.88 -7.68 13.32
C PHE A 10 62.69 -8.25 14.08
N SER A 11 62.25 -7.55 15.14
CA SER A 11 60.94 -7.81 15.74
C SER A 11 59.86 -7.25 14.82
N LEU A 12 59.17 -8.13 14.09
CA LEU A 12 57.92 -7.80 13.41
C LEU A 12 56.85 -7.57 14.48
N ILE A 13 56.50 -6.31 14.74
CA ILE A 13 55.27 -5.97 15.47
C ILE A 13 54.14 -6.07 14.45
N THR A 14 53.40 -7.18 14.49
CA THR A 14 52.12 -7.28 13.78
C THR A 14 51.10 -6.38 14.47
N LEU A 15 50.95 -5.16 13.97
CA LEU A 15 49.76 -4.35 14.22
C LEU A 15 48.56 -5.07 13.59
N ALA A 16 47.91 -5.93 14.37
CA ALA A 16 46.57 -6.39 14.05
C ALA A 16 45.65 -5.17 14.11
N GLY A 17 45.48 -4.50 12.97
CA GLY A 17 44.43 -3.52 12.79
C GLY A 17 43.11 -4.24 13.01
N VAL A 18 42.50 -4.06 14.17
CA VAL A 18 41.10 -4.39 14.36
C VAL A 18 40.35 -3.40 13.48
N TRP A 19 40.00 -3.82 12.27
CA TRP A 19 39.04 -3.08 11.45
C TRP A 19 37.71 -3.14 12.20
N GLY A 20 37.49 -2.16 13.08
CA GLY A 20 36.20 -1.98 13.71
C GLY A 20 35.15 -1.88 12.62
N GLN A 21 34.10 -2.69 12.70
CA GLN A 21 32.96 -2.54 11.79
C GLN A 21 32.49 -1.08 11.86
N ALA A 22 32.24 -0.48 10.70
CA ALA A 22 31.64 0.84 10.64
C ALA A 22 30.38 0.86 11.52
N PRO A 23 30.15 1.94 12.30
CA PRO A 23 29.03 1.99 13.21
C PRO A 23 27.72 1.83 12.44
N ARG A 24 26.84 0.95 12.92
CA ARG A 24 25.53 0.67 12.30
C ARG A 24 24.55 1.84 12.40
N TYR A 25 24.93 2.89 13.14
CA TYR A 25 24.19 4.14 13.20
C TYR A 25 25.10 5.32 13.56
N THR A 26 24.66 6.54 13.26
CA THR A 26 25.24 7.82 13.67
C THR A 26 24.19 8.62 14.42
N ALA A 27 24.51 9.12 15.62
CA ALA A 27 23.63 10.04 16.35
C ALA A 27 23.62 11.42 15.71
N THR A 28 22.46 12.08 15.71
CA THR A 28 22.30 13.48 15.29
C THR A 28 21.72 14.30 16.45
N SER A 29 21.73 15.62 16.34
CA SER A 29 21.13 16.51 17.36
C SER A 29 19.62 16.30 17.54
N ASP A 30 18.98 15.67 16.57
CA ASP A 30 17.53 15.49 16.47
C ASP A 30 17.12 14.02 16.26
N GLY A 31 18.02 13.05 16.44
CA GLY A 31 17.71 11.64 16.30
C GLY A 31 18.91 10.78 15.91
N VAL A 32 18.72 9.88 14.95
CA VAL A 32 19.76 8.96 14.46
C VAL A 32 19.64 8.70 12.95
N ILE A 33 20.77 8.35 12.34
CA ILE A 33 20.86 7.77 11.00
C ILE A 33 21.35 6.32 11.16
N VAL A 34 20.64 5.35 10.60
CA VAL A 34 20.93 3.92 10.68
C VAL A 34 21.33 3.38 9.30
N TYR A 35 22.31 2.48 9.29
CA TYR A 35 22.86 1.83 8.09
C TYR A 35 22.61 0.32 8.18
N PRO A 36 21.43 -0.17 7.73
CA PRO A 36 21.05 -1.56 7.89
C PRO A 36 21.74 -2.50 6.87
N ASP A 37 21.66 -3.80 7.16
CA ASP A 37 22.08 -4.87 6.27
C ASP A 37 21.10 -4.96 5.07
N LEU A 38 21.61 -4.74 3.86
CA LEU A 38 20.80 -4.68 2.62
C LEU A 38 19.95 -5.94 2.37
N SER A 39 20.43 -7.11 2.80
CA SER A 39 19.73 -8.39 2.67
C SER A 39 18.48 -8.48 3.56
N MET A 40 18.40 -7.67 4.63
CA MET A 40 17.27 -7.65 5.56
C MET A 40 16.32 -6.47 5.32
N SER A 41 16.85 -5.35 4.84
CA SER A 41 16.15 -4.07 4.72
C SER A 41 15.40 -3.87 3.39
N GLY A 42 15.47 -4.84 2.47
CA GLY A 42 14.85 -4.71 1.14
C GLY A 42 15.55 -3.66 0.26
N SER A 43 16.90 -3.69 0.25
CA SER A 43 17.77 -2.76 -0.49
C SER A 43 17.80 -1.31 0.02
N ILE A 44 17.21 -1.03 1.18
CA ILE A 44 17.34 0.26 1.87
C ILE A 44 18.71 0.31 2.57
N GLY A 45 19.57 1.25 2.21
CA GLY A 45 20.93 1.33 2.78
C GLY A 45 21.11 2.44 3.82
N ILE A 46 20.15 3.36 3.92
CA ILE A 46 20.20 4.47 4.88
C ILE A 46 18.79 4.82 5.36
N ILE A 47 18.64 5.01 6.67
CA ILE A 47 17.38 5.39 7.32
C ILE A 47 17.65 6.48 8.34
N ARG A 48 17.01 7.64 8.21
CA ARG A 48 17.01 8.69 9.22
C ARG A 48 15.73 8.64 10.03
N ILE A 49 15.89 8.67 11.35
CA ILE A 49 14.83 8.83 12.33
C ILE A 49 15.08 10.18 13.00
N GLN A 50 14.15 11.11 12.80
CA GLN A 50 14.30 12.51 13.20
C GLN A 50 13.08 12.94 14.03
N TRP A 51 13.31 13.43 15.25
CA TRP A 51 12.31 14.12 16.03
C TRP A 51 11.90 15.42 15.32
N VAL A 52 10.60 15.61 15.16
CA VAL A 52 10.05 16.90 14.70
C VAL A 52 9.60 17.70 15.92
N ASN A 53 8.95 17.04 16.88
CA ASN A 53 8.62 17.51 18.22
C ASN A 53 8.37 16.30 19.16
N ASP A 54 7.93 16.55 20.39
CA ASP A 54 7.66 15.51 21.42
C ASP A 54 6.74 14.36 20.97
N GLN A 55 5.88 14.58 19.96
CA GLN A 55 4.84 13.64 19.50
C GLN A 55 4.97 13.25 18.02
N ILE A 56 5.95 13.79 17.28
CA ILE A 56 6.08 13.57 15.84
C ILE A 56 7.51 13.16 15.51
N VAL A 57 7.63 12.01 14.85
CA VAL A 57 8.90 11.46 14.37
C VAL A 57 8.81 11.31 12.86
N ARG A 58 9.77 11.90 12.14
CA ARG A 58 9.94 11.72 10.71
C ARG A 58 10.89 10.56 10.45
N VAL A 59 10.45 9.61 9.63
CA VAL A 59 11.29 8.54 9.10
C VAL A 59 11.56 8.79 7.62
N THR A 60 12.82 8.82 7.23
CA THR A 60 13.24 8.94 5.81
C THR A 60 14.16 7.79 5.47
N ALA A 61 13.80 6.99 4.47
CA ALA A 61 14.58 5.83 4.03
C ALA A 61 14.91 5.96 2.55
N ALA A 62 16.11 5.55 2.16
CA ALA A 62 16.52 5.55 0.75
C ALA A 62 17.32 4.29 0.38
N PRO A 63 17.19 3.80 -0.87
CA PRO A 63 18.13 2.86 -1.43
C PRO A 63 19.50 3.56 -1.60
N GLY A 64 20.57 2.90 -1.17
CA GLY A 64 21.94 3.46 -1.18
C GLY A 64 22.33 4.14 0.14
N VAL A 65 23.26 5.10 0.07
CA VAL A 65 23.93 5.69 1.25
C VAL A 65 23.68 7.19 1.43
N VAL A 66 22.82 7.78 0.59
CA VAL A 66 22.50 9.21 0.63
C VAL A 66 20.98 9.38 0.67
N LEU A 67 20.51 10.26 1.56
CA LEU A 67 19.10 10.65 1.62
C LEU A 67 18.83 11.76 0.60
N GLY A 68 17.65 11.73 -0.01
CA GLY A 68 17.21 12.81 -0.90
C GLY A 68 17.09 14.16 -0.18
N THR A 69 17.30 15.24 -0.92
CA THR A 69 17.20 16.63 -0.44
C THR A 69 15.87 17.29 -0.77
N GLY A 70 14.89 16.52 -1.26
CA GLY A 70 13.57 17.02 -1.63
C GLY A 70 12.88 17.72 -0.46
N GLN A 71 12.30 18.88 -0.73
CA GLN A 71 11.46 19.59 0.23
C GLN A 71 10.03 19.06 0.16
N SER A 72 9.34 19.07 1.30
CA SER A 72 7.92 18.69 1.36
C SER A 72 7.06 19.88 0.93
N GLU A 73 6.04 19.64 0.14
CA GLU A 73 5.03 20.62 -0.27
C GLU A 73 3.92 20.78 0.80
N VAL A 74 3.85 19.88 1.79
CA VAL A 74 2.76 19.86 2.80
C VAL A 74 3.26 19.98 4.24
N VAL A 75 4.50 19.56 4.53
CA VAL A 75 5.09 19.69 5.87
C VAL A 75 5.80 21.04 5.97
N THR A 76 5.13 22.00 6.61
CA THR A 76 5.69 23.35 6.87
C THR A 76 6.45 23.43 8.20
N MET A 77 6.28 22.45 9.08
CA MET A 77 6.93 22.43 10.39
C MET A 77 8.41 22.07 10.23
N THR A 78 9.27 22.92 10.76
CA THR A 78 10.71 22.62 10.88
C THR A 78 10.93 21.81 12.16
N PRO A 79 11.73 20.74 12.13
CA PRO A 79 12.15 20.02 13.33
C PRO A 79 12.69 20.97 14.39
N ALA A 80 12.11 20.94 15.59
CA ALA A 80 12.61 21.68 16.74
C ALA A 80 13.57 20.77 17.54
N PRO A 81 14.62 21.33 18.18
CA PRO A 81 15.43 20.58 19.13
C PRO A 81 14.52 19.91 20.17
N THR A 82 14.53 18.58 20.19
CA THR A 82 13.78 17.77 21.14
C THR A 82 14.81 17.08 22.02
N GLU A 83 14.70 17.23 23.34
CA GLU A 83 15.55 16.45 24.24
C GLU A 83 15.12 14.98 24.21
N PHE A 84 16.07 14.09 23.96
CA PHE A 84 15.83 12.65 24.00
C PHE A 84 17.05 11.94 24.58
N GLN A 85 16.80 10.78 25.21
CA GLN A 85 17.86 9.87 25.62
C GLN A 85 18.09 8.84 24.51
N LEU A 86 19.36 8.57 24.23
CA LEU A 86 19.78 7.53 23.30
C LEU A 86 20.29 6.33 24.09
N VAL A 87 19.59 5.21 23.99
CA VAL A 87 19.97 3.96 24.66
C VAL A 87 20.38 2.92 23.62
N GLN A 88 21.63 2.48 23.69
CA GLN A 88 22.15 1.43 22.80
C GLN A 88 22.07 0.05 23.47
N ALA A 89 21.63 -0.94 22.70
CA ALA A 89 21.73 -2.36 22.98
C ALA A 89 22.44 -3.07 21.81
N GLU A 90 22.69 -4.38 21.92
CA GLU A 90 23.53 -5.14 20.98
C GLU A 90 23.11 -4.98 19.49
N ASN A 91 21.81 -5.15 19.18
CA ASN A 91 21.28 -5.07 17.81
C ASN A 91 20.17 -4.03 17.67
N GLN A 92 20.15 -3.05 18.56
CA GLN A 92 19.06 -2.10 18.65
C GLN A 92 19.54 -0.78 19.23
N VAL A 93 18.92 0.31 18.77
CA VAL A 93 19.01 1.62 19.40
C VAL A 93 17.61 2.11 19.75
N GLU A 94 17.45 2.77 20.89
CA GLU A 94 16.19 3.36 21.33
C GLU A 94 16.36 4.86 21.58
N LEU A 95 15.46 5.65 20.99
CA LEU A 95 15.28 7.08 21.27
C LEU A 95 14.13 7.21 22.26
N ILE A 96 14.40 7.74 23.45
CA ILE A 96 13.39 7.97 24.48
C ILE A 96 13.14 9.48 24.56
N GLY A 97 12.05 9.93 23.96
CA GLY A 97 11.55 11.30 24.06
C GLY A 97 10.53 11.45 25.20
N LYS A 98 9.90 12.62 25.27
CA LYS A 98 8.94 12.95 26.33
C LYS A 98 7.63 12.18 26.24
N GLU A 99 6.99 12.14 25.07
CA GLU A 99 5.70 11.47 24.88
C GLU A 99 5.81 10.15 24.10
N LEU A 100 6.90 9.96 23.36
CA LEU A 100 7.13 8.81 22.48
C LEU A 100 8.49 8.16 22.72
N ARG A 101 8.57 6.87 22.41
CA ARG A 101 9.82 6.13 22.30
C ARG A 101 9.92 5.49 20.92
N VAL A 102 11.12 5.44 20.37
CA VAL A 102 11.38 4.88 19.03
C VAL A 102 12.49 3.86 19.14
N LYS A 103 12.16 2.60 18.86
CA LYS A 103 13.08 1.48 18.84
C LYS A 103 13.46 1.15 17.40
N ILE A 104 14.75 1.06 17.10
CA ILE A 104 15.25 0.73 15.77
C ILE A 104 16.14 -0.50 15.84
N HIS A 105 15.78 -1.54 15.11
CA HIS A 105 16.61 -2.74 14.96
C HIS A 105 17.73 -2.47 13.96
N LEU A 106 18.99 -2.57 14.38
CA LEU A 106 20.15 -2.09 13.60
C LEU A 106 20.43 -2.92 12.34
N GLY A 107 20.10 -4.23 12.34
CA GLY A 107 20.35 -5.09 11.18
C GLY A 107 19.35 -4.85 10.03
N SER A 108 18.05 -4.77 10.33
CA SER A 108 17.02 -4.57 9.31
C SER A 108 16.59 -3.12 9.11
N GLY A 109 16.90 -2.25 10.06
CA GLY A 109 16.41 -0.87 10.09
C GLY A 109 14.92 -0.74 10.39
N ALA A 110 14.27 -1.81 10.85
CA ALA A 110 12.85 -1.77 11.21
C ALA A 110 12.63 -0.88 12.45
N VAL A 111 11.64 0.00 12.35
CA VAL A 111 11.27 0.97 13.38
C VAL A 111 10.02 0.51 14.12
N THR A 112 10.05 0.61 15.44
CA THR A 112 8.91 0.38 16.34
C THR A 112 8.68 1.62 17.18
N PHE A 113 7.46 2.14 17.12
CA PHE A 113 7.01 3.30 17.88
C PHE A 113 6.25 2.82 19.11
N LEU A 114 6.57 3.40 20.26
CA LEU A 114 5.96 3.08 21.53
C LEU A 114 5.48 4.36 22.20
N ASN A 115 4.42 4.23 22.99
CA ASN A 115 3.99 5.31 23.87
C ASN A 115 4.99 5.50 25.04
N LYS A 116 4.79 6.55 25.85
CA LYS A 116 5.64 6.82 27.02
C LYS A 116 5.74 5.68 28.04
N ALA A 117 4.69 4.84 28.13
CA ALA A 117 4.66 3.65 28.98
C ALA A 117 5.47 2.47 28.42
N GLY A 118 5.95 2.57 27.18
CA GLY A 118 6.74 1.52 26.52
C GLY A 118 5.89 0.46 25.81
N GLU A 119 4.61 0.75 25.56
CA GLU A 119 3.71 -0.13 24.82
C GLU A 119 3.75 0.19 23.31
N THR A 120 3.81 -0.84 22.47
CA THR A 120 3.89 -0.67 21.01
C THR A 120 2.59 -0.09 20.44
N ILE A 121 2.68 1.08 19.81
CA ILE A 121 1.57 1.69 19.07
C ILE A 121 1.62 1.31 17.59
N LEU A 122 2.80 1.34 16.97
CA LEU A 122 3.03 1.02 15.56
C LEU A 122 4.38 0.31 15.39
N ALA A 123 4.44 -0.75 14.59
CA ALA A 123 5.69 -1.43 14.29
C ALA A 123 5.80 -1.74 12.80
N GLU A 124 6.96 -1.51 12.22
CA GLU A 124 7.28 -1.99 10.87
C GLU A 124 7.52 -3.50 10.88
N LYS A 125 7.28 -4.16 9.74
CA LYS A 125 7.70 -5.56 9.60
C LYS A 125 9.22 -5.65 9.65
N ARG A 126 9.74 -6.55 10.50
CA ARG A 126 11.18 -6.71 10.71
C ARG A 126 11.95 -7.04 9.44
N ASN A 127 11.39 -7.89 8.59
CA ASN A 127 11.99 -8.33 7.33
C ASN A 127 11.10 -7.87 6.18
N GLN A 128 11.70 -7.31 5.12
CA GLN A 128 10.99 -6.80 3.95
C GLN A 128 9.85 -5.81 4.29
N GLY A 129 9.98 -5.09 5.42
CA GLY A 129 9.03 -4.04 5.80
C GLY A 129 9.09 -2.84 4.87
N ARG A 130 10.19 -2.68 4.13
CA ARG A 130 10.37 -1.68 3.08
C ARG A 130 10.80 -2.37 1.79
N ILE A 131 10.26 -1.90 0.69
CA ILE A 131 10.63 -2.35 -0.64
C ILE A 131 10.80 -1.10 -1.50
N ALA A 132 11.96 -0.98 -2.15
CA ALA A 132 12.22 0.03 -3.18
C ALA A 132 12.57 -0.70 -4.49
N VAL A 133 11.69 -0.60 -5.47
CA VAL A 133 11.91 -1.17 -6.81
C VAL A 133 12.32 -0.05 -7.75
N PRO A 134 13.50 -0.12 -8.39
CA PRO A 134 13.90 0.88 -9.39
C PRO A 134 12.91 0.93 -10.54
N VAL A 135 12.54 2.14 -10.96
CA VAL A 135 11.66 2.41 -12.11
C VAL A 135 12.22 3.58 -12.93
N MET A 136 11.86 3.63 -14.22
CA MET A 136 12.14 4.77 -15.09
C MET A 136 10.81 5.45 -15.40
N GLU A 137 10.61 6.66 -14.89
CA GLU A 137 9.39 7.44 -15.12
C GLU A 137 9.78 8.76 -15.79
N GLU A 138 9.18 9.04 -16.95
CA GLU A 138 9.50 10.22 -17.78
C GLU A 138 11.01 10.39 -18.05
N GLY A 139 11.73 9.28 -18.18
CA GLY A 139 13.19 9.28 -18.40
C GLY A 139 14.03 9.54 -17.14
N LYS A 140 13.44 9.63 -15.95
CA LYS A 140 14.15 9.81 -14.68
C LYS A 140 14.24 8.50 -13.90
N PRO A 141 15.41 8.14 -13.35
CA PRO A 141 15.54 6.99 -12.46
C PRO A 141 14.90 7.31 -11.11
N LEU A 142 13.83 6.58 -10.78
CA LEU A 142 13.05 6.73 -9.55
C LEU A 142 12.84 5.35 -8.90
N TYR A 143 12.05 5.32 -7.83
CA TYR A 143 11.71 4.08 -7.12
C TYR A 143 10.21 3.99 -6.86
N LYS A 144 9.63 2.82 -7.12
CA LYS A 144 8.34 2.43 -6.57
C LYS A 144 8.56 1.95 -5.14
N LEU A 145 7.87 2.61 -4.19
CA LEU A 145 8.05 2.39 -2.76
C LEU A 145 6.89 1.58 -2.18
N THR A 146 7.19 0.71 -1.21
CA THR A 146 6.19 0.05 -0.39
C THR A 146 6.67 -0.04 1.05
N GLN A 147 5.82 0.34 1.99
CA GLN A 147 6.06 0.25 3.43
C GLN A 147 4.98 -0.61 4.07
N TYR A 148 5.39 -1.62 4.83
CA TYR A 148 4.52 -2.50 5.58
C TYR A 148 4.69 -2.29 7.07
N PHE A 149 3.55 -2.14 7.74
CA PHE A 149 3.45 -2.15 9.19
C PHE A 149 2.73 -3.42 9.65
N SER A 150 3.03 -3.87 10.85
CA SER A 150 2.23 -4.84 11.57
C SER A 150 0.89 -4.21 11.96
N SER A 151 -0.19 -4.96 11.79
CA SER A 151 -1.55 -4.46 11.95
C SER A 151 -2.33 -5.39 12.87
N GLU A 152 -2.84 -4.87 13.98
CA GLU A 152 -3.50 -5.69 15.00
C GLU A 152 -4.94 -6.04 14.58
N PRO A 153 -5.48 -7.24 14.89
CA PRO A 153 -6.81 -7.66 14.43
C PRO A 153 -7.94 -6.67 14.79
N ASN A 154 -7.86 -6.05 15.98
CA ASN A 154 -8.89 -5.14 16.51
C ASN A 154 -8.60 -3.66 16.28
N GLU A 155 -7.68 -3.34 15.37
CA GLU A 155 -7.32 -1.98 15.03
C GLU A 155 -8.20 -1.43 13.89
N PHE A 156 -8.69 -0.21 14.06
CA PHE A 156 -9.48 0.50 13.06
C PHE A 156 -8.65 1.61 12.43
N TYR A 157 -8.87 1.83 11.13
CA TYR A 157 -8.14 2.82 10.35
C TYR A 157 -9.09 3.81 9.68
N PHE A 158 -8.74 5.09 9.75
CA PHE A 158 -9.55 6.22 9.28
C PHE A 158 -8.70 7.26 8.54
N GLY A 159 -9.33 8.31 8.01
CA GLY A 159 -8.66 9.40 7.31
C GLY A 159 -8.58 9.14 5.82
N LEU A 160 -7.38 9.16 5.26
CA LEU A 160 -7.06 8.91 3.85
C LEU A 160 -7.69 9.89 2.83
N GLY A 161 -8.59 10.78 3.27
CA GLY A 161 -9.25 11.78 2.46
C GLY A 161 -10.74 11.50 2.27
N GLN A 162 -11.29 11.95 1.14
CA GLN A 162 -12.69 11.76 0.75
C GLN A 162 -12.77 10.71 -0.37
N HIS A 163 -13.33 9.54 -0.07
CA HIS A 163 -13.47 8.42 -1.00
C HIS A 163 -14.94 8.02 -1.16
N GLN A 164 -15.32 7.45 -2.31
CA GLN A 164 -16.72 7.16 -2.65
C GLN A 164 -17.12 5.68 -2.43
N ASP A 165 -16.23 4.87 -1.88
CA ASP A 165 -16.44 3.43 -1.68
C ASP A 165 -17.35 3.11 -0.45
N ASP A 166 -17.91 4.12 0.22
CA ASP A 166 -18.74 3.97 1.45
C ASP A 166 -18.01 3.23 2.59
N VAL A 167 -16.67 3.37 2.63
CA VAL A 167 -15.80 2.75 3.61
C VAL A 167 -15.57 3.69 4.78
N TRP A 168 -15.96 3.25 5.98
CA TRP A 168 -15.67 3.96 7.23
C TRP A 168 -14.39 3.48 7.91
N ASN A 169 -14.17 2.16 7.97
CA ASN A 169 -12.96 1.54 8.51
C ASN A 169 -12.12 0.95 7.37
N TYR A 170 -10.93 1.48 7.16
CA TYR A 170 -10.01 1.05 6.10
C TYR A 170 -9.23 -0.24 6.41
N LYS A 171 -9.45 -0.87 7.57
CA LYS A 171 -8.86 -2.18 7.89
C LYS A 171 -9.21 -3.21 6.81
N GLY A 172 -8.18 -3.75 6.15
CA GLY A 172 -8.34 -4.75 5.08
C GLY A 172 -8.95 -4.20 3.78
N ARG A 173 -9.10 -2.87 3.66
CA ARG A 173 -9.60 -2.21 2.45
C ARG A 173 -8.45 -1.72 1.61
N LYS A 174 -8.63 -1.64 0.29
CA LYS A 174 -7.75 -0.89 -0.59
C LYS A 174 -8.25 0.55 -0.65
N THR A 175 -7.33 1.51 -0.58
CA THR A 175 -7.60 2.90 -0.93
C THR A 175 -6.58 3.35 -1.95
N ILE A 176 -7.04 3.96 -3.03
CA ILE A 176 -6.18 4.47 -4.10
C ILE A 176 -6.01 5.97 -3.89
N PHE A 177 -4.77 6.43 -3.92
CA PHE A 177 -4.44 7.85 -3.85
C PHE A 177 -4.32 8.42 -5.26
N PHE A 178 -5.45 8.91 -5.76
CA PHE A 178 -5.55 9.70 -6.96
C PHE A 178 -6.58 10.81 -6.75
N GLN A 179 -6.52 11.85 -7.57
CA GLN A 179 -7.47 12.95 -7.51
C GLN A 179 -8.46 12.80 -8.65
N ASN A 180 -9.76 12.83 -8.34
CA ASN A 180 -10.81 12.76 -9.35
C ASN A 180 -12.06 13.50 -8.87
N ASN A 181 -13.02 13.72 -9.76
CA ASN A 181 -14.28 14.34 -9.36
C ASN A 181 -14.95 13.53 -8.24
N THR A 182 -15.18 14.18 -7.10
CA THR A 182 -15.68 13.64 -5.81
C THR A 182 -14.72 12.77 -5.00
N GLU A 183 -13.53 12.46 -5.51
CA GLU A 183 -12.49 11.72 -4.79
C GLU A 183 -11.28 12.63 -4.51
N VAL A 184 -10.95 12.78 -3.23
CA VAL A 184 -9.84 13.61 -2.76
C VAL A 184 -8.93 12.77 -1.90
N ALA A 185 -7.79 12.37 -2.43
CA ALA A 185 -6.81 11.62 -1.67
C ALA A 185 -5.99 12.54 -0.76
N VAL A 186 -5.99 12.24 0.54
CA VAL A 186 -5.13 12.89 1.55
C VAL A 186 -4.38 11.79 2.27
N PRO A 187 -3.09 11.57 2.03
CA PRO A 187 -2.35 10.39 2.51
C PRO A 187 -1.99 10.49 4.01
N PHE A 188 -3.01 10.68 4.84
CA PHE A 188 -2.93 10.77 6.29
C PHE A 188 -3.85 9.72 6.92
N LEU A 189 -3.24 8.68 7.47
CA LEU A 189 -3.92 7.58 8.14
C LEU A 189 -4.04 7.88 9.64
N LEU A 190 -5.22 7.62 10.21
CA LEU A 190 -5.46 7.64 11.65
C LEU A 190 -5.76 6.22 12.14
N SER A 191 -5.22 5.84 13.29
CA SER A 191 -5.50 4.57 13.95
C SER A 191 -6.28 4.76 15.24
N SER A 192 -7.16 3.80 15.56
CA SER A 192 -7.81 3.69 16.87
C SER A 192 -6.83 3.45 18.03
N LYS A 193 -5.55 3.16 17.76
CA LYS A 193 -4.47 3.02 18.76
C LYS A 193 -3.77 4.34 19.09
N ASN A 194 -4.41 5.48 18.82
CA ASN A 194 -3.90 6.83 19.13
C ASN A 194 -2.57 7.17 18.42
N TYR A 195 -2.43 6.80 17.16
CA TYR A 195 -1.36 7.29 16.29
C TYR A 195 -1.89 7.65 14.90
N GLY A 196 -1.11 8.45 14.17
CA GLY A 196 -1.35 8.73 12.76
C GLY A 196 -0.07 8.58 11.93
N VAL A 197 -0.24 8.37 10.62
CA VAL A 197 0.86 8.29 9.66
C VAL A 197 0.56 9.24 8.51
N LEU A 198 1.40 10.25 8.35
CA LEU A 198 1.46 11.05 7.12
C LEU A 198 2.42 10.37 6.14
N TRP A 199 1.90 9.96 5.00
CA TRP A 199 2.71 9.47 3.89
C TRP A 199 2.98 10.62 2.91
N ASP A 200 4.11 11.29 3.12
CA ASP A 200 4.55 12.47 2.35
C ASP A 200 5.06 12.06 0.96
N ASN A 201 4.13 11.81 0.05
CA ASN A 201 4.39 11.43 -1.33
C ASN A 201 3.25 11.93 -2.24
N TYR A 202 3.61 12.49 -3.39
CA TYR A 202 2.66 13.14 -4.32
C TYR A 202 2.33 12.30 -5.56
N SER A 203 2.94 11.12 -5.72
CA SER A 203 2.63 10.24 -6.83
C SER A 203 1.30 9.51 -6.61
N TYR A 204 0.79 8.90 -7.68
CA TYR A 204 -0.21 7.86 -7.53
C TYR A 204 0.27 6.81 -6.53
N GLY A 205 -0.61 6.42 -5.60
CA GLY A 205 -0.27 5.51 -4.51
C GLY A 205 -1.45 4.68 -4.05
N GLU A 206 -1.19 3.77 -3.12
CA GLU A 206 -2.21 2.90 -2.54
C GLU A 206 -1.94 2.71 -1.04
N ALA A 207 -3.00 2.54 -0.27
CA ALA A 207 -2.94 2.16 1.14
C ALA A 207 -3.84 0.94 1.42
N GLY A 208 -3.49 0.18 2.46
CA GLY A 208 -4.23 -1.01 2.89
C GLY A 208 -3.87 -2.25 2.08
N ASP A 209 -4.87 -2.95 1.52
CA ASP A 209 -4.62 -4.12 0.68
C ASP A 209 -4.10 -3.72 -0.70
N VAL A 210 -2.79 -3.79 -0.92
CA VAL A 210 -2.14 -3.39 -2.18
C VAL A 210 -2.17 -4.44 -3.27
N ARG A 211 -2.85 -5.58 -3.06
CA ARG A 211 -3.01 -6.60 -4.13
C ARG A 211 -3.83 -6.00 -5.28
N PRO A 212 -3.51 -6.30 -6.55
CA PRO A 212 -4.31 -5.79 -7.66
C PRO A 212 -5.71 -6.39 -7.61
N LEU A 213 -6.72 -5.56 -7.92
CA LEU A 213 -8.04 -6.08 -8.27
C LEU A 213 -7.91 -6.91 -9.54
N ARG A 214 -8.65 -8.01 -9.61
CA ARG A 214 -8.63 -8.94 -10.74
C ARG A 214 -9.99 -8.90 -11.44
N PRO A 215 -10.04 -9.16 -12.76
CA PRO A 215 -11.32 -9.31 -13.45
C PRO A 215 -12.13 -10.45 -12.84
N LEU A 216 -13.45 -10.44 -13.06
CA LEU A 216 -14.36 -11.44 -12.52
C LEU A 216 -13.98 -12.88 -12.96
N SER A 217 -13.38 -13.02 -14.16
CA SER A 217 -12.78 -14.25 -14.70
C SER A 217 -11.65 -14.85 -13.87
N ALA A 218 -11.18 -14.18 -12.81
CA ALA A 218 -10.29 -14.78 -11.81
C ALA A 218 -11.03 -15.79 -10.90
N LEU A 219 -12.36 -15.77 -10.89
CA LEU A 219 -13.23 -16.80 -10.34
C LEU A 219 -13.65 -17.76 -11.47
N GLN A 220 -14.14 -18.94 -11.08
CA GLN A 220 -14.83 -19.80 -12.04
C GLN A 220 -16.21 -19.21 -12.33
N LEU A 221 -16.56 -19.13 -13.61
CA LEU A 221 -17.82 -18.56 -14.08
C LEU A 221 -18.66 -19.64 -14.77
N GLU A 222 -19.97 -19.57 -14.62
CA GLU A 222 -20.95 -20.37 -15.35
C GLU A 222 -22.04 -19.46 -15.91
N SER A 223 -22.43 -19.68 -17.17
CA SER A 223 -23.46 -18.90 -17.85
C SER A 223 -24.84 -19.23 -17.28
N LYS A 224 -25.86 -18.43 -17.59
CA LYS A 224 -27.24 -18.74 -17.15
C LYS A 224 -27.78 -20.05 -17.76
N HIS A 225 -27.13 -20.54 -18.81
CA HIS A 225 -27.45 -21.80 -19.50
C HIS A 225 -26.58 -22.98 -19.04
N GLY A 226 -25.68 -22.78 -18.08
CA GLY A 226 -24.82 -23.83 -17.53
C GLY A 226 -23.47 -24.01 -18.22
N GLU A 227 -23.06 -23.08 -19.09
CA GLU A 227 -21.79 -23.17 -19.82
C GLU A 227 -20.65 -22.61 -18.97
N ALA A 228 -19.53 -23.33 -18.87
CA ALA A 228 -18.38 -22.88 -18.09
C ALA A 228 -17.56 -21.81 -18.83
N GLY A 229 -17.09 -20.80 -18.09
CA GLY A 229 -16.06 -19.85 -18.53
C GLY A 229 -16.52 -18.39 -18.64
N TRP A 230 -17.84 -18.12 -18.61
CA TRP A 230 -18.39 -16.78 -18.76
C TRP A 230 -19.73 -16.62 -18.04
N LEU A 231 -20.16 -15.37 -17.86
CA LEU A 231 -21.57 -15.04 -17.59
C LEU A 231 -22.31 -14.82 -18.90
N THR A 232 -23.64 -14.90 -18.87
CA THR A 232 -24.49 -14.49 -19.99
C THR A 232 -24.81 -13.01 -19.87
N ALA A 233 -24.38 -12.22 -20.85
CA ALA A 233 -24.76 -10.81 -20.95
C ALA A 233 -25.94 -10.66 -21.92
N SER A 234 -27.12 -10.32 -21.39
CA SER A 234 -28.37 -10.13 -22.13
C SER A 234 -28.61 -8.64 -22.39
N TYR A 235 -28.79 -8.26 -23.65
CA TYR A 235 -28.90 -6.86 -24.08
C TYR A 235 -30.33 -6.51 -24.49
N TYR A 236 -30.80 -5.35 -24.05
CA TYR A 236 -32.12 -4.79 -24.36
C TYR A 236 -31.96 -3.34 -24.80
N ASN A 237 -32.61 -2.92 -25.89
CA ASN A 237 -32.52 -1.53 -26.38
C ASN A 237 -33.49 -0.57 -25.67
N ASP A 238 -34.51 -1.09 -24.98
CA ASP A 238 -35.39 -0.33 -24.11
C ASP A 238 -35.51 -1.03 -22.75
N LYS A 239 -35.06 -0.36 -21.69
CA LYS A 239 -35.14 -0.86 -20.30
C LYS A 239 -36.58 -1.06 -19.80
N ASN A 240 -37.57 -0.41 -20.43
CA ASN A 240 -38.99 -0.52 -20.10
C ASN A 240 -39.69 -1.67 -20.85
N GLU A 241 -39.02 -2.28 -21.83
CA GLU A 241 -39.55 -3.41 -22.61
C GLU A 241 -38.67 -4.66 -22.43
N PRO A 242 -38.57 -5.23 -21.21
CA PRO A 242 -37.66 -6.34 -20.91
C PRO A 242 -37.97 -7.64 -21.67
N GLY A 243 -39.12 -7.73 -22.37
CA GLY A 243 -39.46 -8.86 -23.24
C GLY A 243 -38.77 -8.83 -24.61
N GLN A 244 -38.18 -7.70 -25.01
CA GLN A 244 -37.51 -7.54 -26.31
C GLN A 244 -35.99 -7.73 -26.17
N LEU A 245 -35.56 -8.99 -26.01
CA LEU A 245 -34.16 -9.34 -26.03
C LEU A 245 -33.56 -9.02 -27.42
N LEU A 246 -32.49 -8.24 -27.45
CA LEU A 246 -31.77 -7.91 -28.68
C LEU A 246 -30.81 -9.05 -29.07
N PHE A 247 -29.91 -9.41 -28.16
CA PHE A 247 -29.01 -10.56 -28.30
C PHE A 247 -28.41 -10.92 -26.92
N GLU A 248 -27.76 -12.09 -26.86
CA GLU A 248 -26.94 -12.53 -25.74
C GLU A 248 -25.50 -12.73 -26.21
N LYS A 249 -24.53 -12.45 -25.34
CA LYS A 249 -23.13 -12.82 -25.56
C LYS A 249 -22.52 -13.45 -24.31
N ALA A 250 -21.51 -14.28 -24.53
CA ALA A 250 -20.60 -14.72 -23.48
C ALA A 250 -19.74 -13.53 -23.00
N GLU A 251 -19.68 -13.31 -21.68
CA GLU A 251 -18.88 -12.26 -21.08
C GLU A 251 -18.17 -12.73 -19.82
N SER A 252 -16.85 -12.86 -19.89
CA SER A 252 -15.99 -13.26 -18.77
C SER A 252 -15.43 -12.06 -18.00
N GLU A 253 -15.44 -10.87 -18.60
CA GLU A 253 -14.93 -9.63 -18.02
C GLU A 253 -15.96 -8.51 -18.19
N ILE A 254 -16.43 -7.96 -17.07
CA ILE A 254 -17.30 -6.78 -17.04
C ILE A 254 -16.41 -5.55 -16.80
N ASP A 255 -15.83 -5.02 -17.87
CA ASP A 255 -14.80 -3.97 -17.79
C ASP A 255 -14.99 -2.92 -18.89
N TYR A 256 -15.64 -1.81 -18.56
CA TYR A 256 -15.88 -0.68 -19.46
C TYR A 256 -15.50 0.69 -18.84
N PRO A 257 -14.31 0.84 -18.22
CA PRO A 257 -13.98 2.02 -17.42
C PRO A 257 -13.64 3.28 -18.24
N TYR A 258 -13.28 3.16 -19.53
CA TYR A 258 -12.77 4.28 -20.31
C TYR A 258 -13.65 4.66 -21.52
N LEU A 259 -13.47 5.90 -21.99
CA LEU A 259 -14.31 6.59 -22.98
C LEU A 259 -14.70 5.73 -24.20
N ASN A 260 -13.75 4.96 -24.74
CA ASN A 260 -13.95 4.20 -25.97
C ASN A 260 -14.26 2.72 -25.75
N ASP A 261 -14.30 2.24 -24.51
CA ASP A 261 -14.53 0.82 -24.23
C ASP A 261 -15.92 0.38 -24.65
N LEU A 262 -16.94 1.21 -24.39
CA LEU A 262 -18.31 0.93 -24.82
C LEU A 262 -18.39 0.79 -26.34
N LEU A 263 -17.79 1.71 -27.10
CA LEU A 263 -17.80 1.66 -28.57
C LEU A 263 -17.05 0.46 -29.14
N ARG A 264 -16.02 -0.03 -28.44
CA ARG A 264 -15.17 -1.13 -28.90
C ARG A 264 -15.69 -2.51 -28.50
N LYS A 265 -16.25 -2.63 -27.29
CA LYS A 265 -16.58 -3.90 -26.64
C LYS A 265 -18.09 -4.22 -26.69
N MET A 266 -18.96 -3.22 -26.89
CA MET A 266 -20.41 -3.42 -27.04
C MET A 266 -20.78 -3.66 -28.50
N PRO A 267 -21.83 -4.46 -28.77
CA PRO A 267 -22.37 -4.63 -30.12
C PRO A 267 -22.96 -3.33 -30.68
N LYS A 268 -22.83 -3.16 -32.00
CA LYS A 268 -23.13 -1.89 -32.69
C LYS A 268 -24.62 -1.54 -32.64
N GLU A 269 -25.47 -2.54 -32.51
CA GLU A 269 -26.93 -2.45 -32.49
C GLU A 269 -27.46 -2.02 -31.11
N PHE A 270 -26.62 -2.09 -30.06
CA PHE A 270 -27.00 -1.70 -28.71
C PHE A 270 -27.07 -0.17 -28.58
N LYS A 271 -28.11 0.32 -27.90
CA LYS A 271 -28.37 1.74 -27.64
C LYS A 271 -28.21 2.03 -26.14
N PRO A 272 -27.00 2.40 -25.65
CA PRO A 272 -26.74 2.55 -24.21
C PRO A 272 -27.63 3.55 -23.48
N ALA A 273 -28.11 4.61 -24.16
CA ALA A 273 -28.89 5.67 -23.55
C ALA A 273 -30.26 5.20 -23.01
N THR A 274 -30.88 4.25 -23.69
CA THR A 274 -32.22 3.70 -23.34
C THR A 274 -32.14 2.24 -22.92
N GLY A 275 -31.04 1.58 -23.24
CA GLY A 275 -30.87 0.15 -23.08
C GLY A 275 -30.57 -0.30 -21.65
N LYS A 276 -30.59 -1.61 -21.50
CA LYS A 276 -30.26 -2.35 -20.26
C LYS A 276 -29.40 -3.54 -20.63
N ILE A 277 -28.43 -3.83 -19.77
CA ILE A 277 -27.62 -5.05 -19.84
C ILE A 277 -27.87 -5.84 -18.55
N VAL A 278 -28.04 -7.15 -18.67
CA VAL A 278 -28.13 -8.08 -17.53
C VAL A 278 -27.03 -9.10 -17.66
N TRP A 279 -26.09 -9.10 -16.72
CA TRP A 279 -25.09 -10.16 -16.57
C TRP A 279 -25.61 -11.18 -15.58
N GLU A 280 -25.80 -12.43 -16.03
CA GLU A 280 -26.41 -13.49 -15.26
C GLU A 280 -25.62 -14.80 -15.37
N GLY A 281 -25.51 -15.52 -14.27
CA GLY A 281 -24.76 -16.77 -14.18
C GLY A 281 -24.38 -17.09 -12.74
N LYS A 282 -23.36 -17.95 -12.56
CA LYS A 282 -22.81 -18.30 -11.26
C LYS A 282 -21.33 -17.93 -11.18
N ILE A 283 -20.88 -17.66 -9.96
CA ILE A 283 -19.47 -17.44 -9.64
C ILE A 283 -19.03 -18.43 -8.57
N SER A 284 -17.81 -18.93 -8.71
CA SER A 284 -17.26 -20.03 -7.93
C SER A 284 -15.84 -19.72 -7.49
N ALA A 285 -15.55 -19.88 -6.20
CA ALA A 285 -14.27 -19.49 -5.61
C ALA A 285 -13.29 -20.67 -5.55
N GLY A 286 -12.03 -20.41 -5.90
CA GLY A 286 -10.97 -21.41 -5.75
C GLY A 286 -10.54 -21.68 -4.29
N GLN A 287 -10.93 -20.81 -3.36
CA GLN A 287 -10.60 -20.90 -1.94
C GLN A 287 -11.76 -20.38 -1.08
N THR A 288 -11.93 -20.92 0.12
CA THR A 288 -12.89 -20.40 1.09
C THR A 288 -12.33 -19.14 1.75
N GLY A 289 -13.12 -18.07 1.82
CA GLY A 289 -12.72 -16.85 2.52
C GLY A 289 -13.51 -15.61 2.09
N PRO A 290 -13.10 -14.43 2.61
CA PRO A 290 -13.67 -13.15 2.18
C PRO A 290 -13.16 -12.76 0.79
N TYR A 291 -14.10 -12.38 -0.07
CA TYR A 291 -13.87 -11.81 -1.39
C TYR A 291 -14.46 -10.40 -1.43
N GLN A 292 -13.69 -9.46 -1.99
CA GLN A 292 -14.11 -8.09 -2.18
C GLN A 292 -14.37 -7.85 -3.66
N PHE A 293 -15.56 -7.34 -3.98
CA PHE A 293 -15.99 -7.01 -5.32
C PHE A 293 -16.12 -5.50 -5.45
N ARG A 294 -15.44 -4.92 -6.44
CA ARG A 294 -15.48 -3.50 -6.74
C ARG A 294 -15.87 -3.28 -8.19
N PHE A 295 -16.90 -2.48 -8.40
CA PHE A 295 -17.38 -2.09 -9.72
C PHE A 295 -17.30 -0.58 -9.89
N THR A 296 -16.98 -0.15 -11.10
CA THR A 296 -17.15 1.23 -11.56
C THR A 296 -18.43 1.30 -12.37
N TYR A 297 -19.30 2.26 -12.10
CA TYR A 297 -20.62 2.34 -12.75
C TYR A 297 -21.03 3.76 -13.10
N GLY A 298 -21.76 3.91 -14.21
CA GLY A 298 -22.46 5.13 -14.61
C GLY A 298 -23.86 4.77 -15.11
N GLY A 299 -24.86 5.57 -14.78
CA GLY A 299 -26.26 5.19 -14.91
C GLY A 299 -26.77 4.39 -13.71
N TYR A 300 -27.85 3.64 -13.89
CA TYR A 300 -28.42 2.76 -12.87
C TYR A 300 -27.68 1.43 -12.84
N PHE A 301 -27.27 0.98 -11.66
CA PHE A 301 -26.56 -0.27 -11.49
C PHE A 301 -27.05 -1.03 -10.24
N LYS A 302 -27.43 -2.28 -10.44
CA LYS A 302 -27.91 -3.18 -9.38
C LYS A 302 -27.11 -4.47 -9.40
N ALA A 303 -26.80 -5.00 -8.24
CA ALA A 303 -26.22 -6.33 -8.09
C ALA A 303 -27.10 -7.19 -7.18
N PHE A 304 -27.25 -8.45 -7.57
CA PHE A 304 -27.94 -9.48 -6.80
C PHE A 304 -27.01 -10.67 -6.61
N VAL A 305 -27.04 -11.26 -5.43
CA VAL A 305 -26.36 -12.53 -5.11
C VAL A 305 -27.37 -13.42 -4.41
N ASP A 306 -27.53 -14.65 -4.90
CA ASP A 306 -28.51 -15.63 -4.40
C ASP A 306 -29.94 -15.05 -4.29
N GLY A 307 -30.33 -14.26 -5.29
CA GLY A 307 -31.65 -13.61 -5.36
C GLY A 307 -31.82 -12.40 -4.43
N LYS A 308 -30.83 -12.06 -3.61
CA LYS A 308 -30.88 -10.90 -2.69
C LYS A 308 -30.21 -9.68 -3.31
N LEU A 309 -30.87 -8.52 -3.20
CA LEU A 309 -30.30 -7.24 -3.62
C LEU A 309 -29.12 -6.88 -2.73
N ILE A 310 -27.95 -6.66 -3.32
CA ILE A 310 -26.73 -6.23 -2.62
C ILE A 310 -26.61 -4.70 -2.62
N PHE A 311 -26.82 -4.07 -3.77
CA PHE A 311 -26.91 -2.62 -3.88
C PHE A 311 -27.81 -2.22 -5.06
N ASP A 312 -28.35 -1.00 -4.98
CA ASP A 312 -29.06 -0.31 -6.05
C ASP A 312 -28.55 1.13 -6.08
N LYS A 313 -27.68 1.42 -7.05
CA LYS A 313 -26.97 2.70 -7.13
C LYS A 313 -27.27 3.40 -8.44
N TRP A 314 -27.20 4.73 -8.40
CA TRP A 314 -27.25 5.57 -9.60
C TRP A 314 -26.20 6.66 -9.54
N ARG A 315 -25.64 7.00 -10.71
CA ARG A 315 -24.80 8.18 -10.90
C ARG A 315 -24.91 8.66 -12.34
N GLN A 316 -24.60 9.92 -12.58
CA GLN A 316 -24.56 10.45 -13.94
C GLN A 316 -23.53 9.71 -14.80
N ALA A 317 -23.85 9.36 -16.04
CA ALA A 317 -22.98 8.52 -16.88
C ALA A 317 -21.59 9.14 -17.15
N TRP A 318 -21.51 10.48 -17.19
CA TRP A 318 -20.25 11.21 -17.42
C TRP A 318 -19.36 11.32 -16.17
N ASN A 319 -19.86 10.95 -15.00
CA ASN A 319 -19.11 10.91 -13.76
C ASN A 319 -19.33 9.52 -13.17
N PRO A 320 -18.54 8.48 -13.45
CA PRO A 320 -18.81 7.14 -12.94
C PRO A 320 -18.43 6.99 -11.46
N GLY A 321 -19.31 6.39 -10.66
CA GLY A 321 -19.09 6.14 -9.22
C GLY A 321 -18.58 4.72 -8.96
N THR A 322 -18.46 4.36 -7.68
CA THR A 322 -17.95 3.06 -7.24
C THR A 322 -18.97 2.29 -6.40
N ALA A 323 -19.03 0.99 -6.61
CA ALA A 323 -19.84 0.07 -5.83
C ALA A 323 -18.92 -1.02 -5.28
N LEU A 324 -18.84 -1.12 -3.96
CA LEU A 324 -18.02 -2.07 -3.23
C LEU A 324 -18.94 -2.96 -2.39
N PHE A 325 -18.69 -4.27 -2.40
CA PHE A 325 -19.31 -5.20 -1.45
C PHE A 325 -18.38 -6.39 -1.20
N ASP A 326 -18.62 -7.08 -0.09
CA ASP A 326 -17.89 -8.30 0.25
C ASP A 326 -18.83 -9.51 0.23
N LEU A 327 -18.27 -10.68 -0.11
CA LEU A 327 -18.91 -11.97 0.08
C LEU A 327 -17.97 -12.88 0.87
N ILE A 328 -18.53 -13.67 1.78
CA ILE A 328 -17.85 -14.86 2.27
C ILE A 328 -18.21 -15.98 1.30
N MET A 329 -17.23 -16.47 0.56
CA MET A 329 -17.42 -17.53 -0.42
C MET A 329 -16.80 -18.83 0.10
N GLU A 330 -17.43 -19.95 -0.20
CA GLU A 330 -16.87 -21.27 0.00
C GLU A 330 -16.19 -21.75 -1.28
N LYS A 331 -15.14 -22.56 -1.13
CA LYS A 331 -14.51 -23.22 -2.26
C LYS A 331 -15.52 -24.15 -2.95
N GLY A 332 -15.75 -23.95 -4.24
CA GLY A 332 -16.69 -24.77 -5.01
C GLY A 332 -16.72 -24.37 -6.46
#